data_AF-A0A352M4D5-F1
#
_entry.id   AF-A0A352M4D5-F1
#
_cell.length_a   1.000
_cell.length_b   1.000
_cell.length_c   1.000
_cell.angle_alpha   90.00
_cell.angle_beta   90.00
_cell.angle_gamma   90.00
#
_symmetry.space_group_name_H-M   'P 1'
#
loop_
_entity.id
_entity.type
_entity.pdbx_description
1 polymer ?
#
loop_
_entity_poly.entity_id
_entity_poly.type
_entity_poly.pdbx_seq_one_letter_code
_entity_poly.pdbx_strand_id
1 'polypeptide(L)' 'MRPLQKLAEKLKDIAINADNQKILSKISAIDINSFEVIEGDLPNKALLLVREWMKINRKDLLEIWNTQQFRELPPLV' A
#
# COMPACT_ATOMS: atom_id res chain seq x y z
N MET A 1 -5.98 31.37 31.46
CA MET A 1 -6.71 30.34 30.68
C MET A 1 -5.78 29.72 29.64
N ARG A 2 -5.67 28.38 29.72
CA ARG A 2 -5.32 27.40 28.67
C ARG A 2 -3.97 27.56 27.92
N PRO A 3 -2.82 27.42 28.61
CA PRO A 3 -1.53 27.08 27.98
C PRO A 3 -1.63 25.84 27.06
N LEU A 4 -2.49 24.90 27.45
CA LEU A 4 -2.82 23.70 26.67
C LEU A 4 -3.54 24.01 25.34
N GLN A 5 -4.31 25.10 25.23
CA GLN A 5 -4.90 25.50 23.95
C GLN A 5 -3.86 26.07 23.00
N LYS A 6 -2.99 26.96 23.49
CA LYS A 6 -1.87 27.46 22.67
C LYS A 6 -0.94 26.34 22.20
N LEU A 7 -0.72 25.34 23.06
CA LEU A 7 0.03 24.14 22.68
C LEU A 7 -0.72 23.32 21.62
N ALA A 8 -2.04 23.13 21.77
CA ALA A 8 -2.87 22.44 20.79
C ALA A 8 -2.93 23.19 19.44
N GLU A 9 -3.03 24.53 19.43
CA GLU A 9 -2.95 25.35 18.23
C GLU A 9 -1.57 25.21 17.56
N LYS A 10 -0.48 25.31 18.34
CA LYS A 10 0.89 25.17 17.81
C LYS A 10 1.17 23.76 17.28
N LEU A 11 0.55 22.73 17.87
CA LEU A 11 0.61 21.35 17.37
C LEU A 11 -0.20 21.15 16.08
N LYS A 12 -1.29 21.92 15.87
CA LYS A 12 -2.00 21.92 14.59
C LYS A 12 -1.14 22.50 13.47
N ASP A 13 -0.39 23.56 13.73
CA ASP A 13 0.53 24.14 12.73
C ASP A 13 1.69 23.18 12.38
N ILE A 14 2.15 22.38 13.34
CA ILE A 14 3.10 21.27 13.08
C ILE A 14 2.44 20.16 12.25
N ALA A 15 1.13 19.94 12.41
CA ALA A 15 0.35 18.99 11.63
C ALA A 15 -0.07 19.53 10.25
N ILE A 16 0.08 20.83 9.97
CA ILE A 16 -0.18 21.43 8.65
C ILE A 16 1.09 21.36 7.80
N ASN A 17 1.49 20.13 7.50
CA ASN A 17 1.90 19.77 6.14
C ASN A 17 0.76 18.92 5.58
N ALA A 18 -0.39 19.55 5.37
CA ALA A 18 -1.62 18.93 4.90
C ALA A 18 -1.52 18.33 3.48
N ASP A 19 -0.36 18.41 2.83
CA ASP A 19 -0.03 17.67 1.61
C ASP A 19 0.65 16.32 1.87
N ASN A 20 1.14 16.05 3.09
CA ASN A 20 1.75 14.76 3.42
C ASN A 20 0.71 13.67 3.70
N GLN A 21 -0.55 14.00 3.96
CA GLN A 21 -1.62 12.99 3.95
C GLN A 21 -1.93 12.46 2.54
N LYS A 22 -1.50 13.17 1.49
CA LYS A 22 -1.66 12.71 0.10
C LYS A 22 -0.54 11.77 -0.37
N ILE A 23 0.55 11.69 0.41
CA ILE A 23 1.69 10.79 0.19
C ILE A 23 1.66 9.59 1.16
N LEU A 24 0.65 9.49 2.03
CA LEU A 24 0.40 8.29 2.83
C LEU A 24 -0.28 7.22 1.96
N SER A 25 0.58 6.49 1.25
CA SER A 25 0.46 5.06 0.98
C SER A 25 -0.95 4.55 0.69
N LYS A 26 -1.38 4.63 -0.56
CA LYS A 26 -2.41 3.69 -1.06
C LYS A 26 -1.77 2.30 -1.19
N ILE A 27 -1.50 1.67 -0.03
CA ILE A 27 -1.19 0.24 0.03
C ILE A 27 -2.49 -0.49 -0.28
N SER A 28 -2.39 -1.58 -1.03
CA SER A 28 -3.54 -2.45 -1.26
C SER A 28 -3.13 -3.88 -1.08
N ALA A 29 -3.88 -4.61 -0.26
CA ALA A 29 -3.76 -6.04 -0.11
C ALA A 29 -4.56 -6.71 -1.23
N ILE A 30 -3.93 -7.63 -1.96
CA ILE A 30 -4.55 -8.35 -3.06
C ILE A 30 -4.43 -9.83 -2.78
N ASP A 31 -5.53 -10.56 -2.94
CA ASP A 31 -5.54 -12.01 -2.77
C ASP A 31 -4.78 -12.70 -3.91
N ILE A 32 -3.83 -13.58 -3.58
CA ILE A 32 -2.97 -14.26 -4.56
C ILE A 32 -3.75 -15.25 -5.45
N ASN A 33 -4.91 -15.74 -4.98
CA ASN A 33 -5.70 -16.74 -5.71
C ASN A 33 -6.70 -16.13 -6.68
N SER A 34 -7.42 -15.10 -6.24
CA SER A 34 -8.49 -14.44 -6.98
C SER A 34 -8.03 -13.16 -7.69
N PHE A 35 -6.91 -12.58 -7.27
CA PHE A 35 -6.39 -11.29 -7.74
C PHE A 35 -7.31 -10.09 -7.44
N GLU A 36 -8.24 -10.27 -6.50
CA GLU A 36 -9.14 -9.22 -6.03
C GLU A 36 -8.52 -8.45 -4.87
N VAL A 37 -8.85 -7.15 -4.79
CA VAL A 37 -8.38 -6.29 -3.70
C VAL A 37 -9.17 -6.68 -2.44
N ILE A 38 -8.44 -7.06 -1.39
CA ILE A 38 -9.00 -7.35 -0.06
C ILE A 38 -9.18 -6.04 0.71
N GLU A 39 -8.16 -5.17 0.67
CA GLU A 39 -8.13 -3.90 1.38
C GLU A 39 -7.33 -2.87 0.58
N GLY A 40 -7.71 -1.61 0.70
CA GLY A 40 -7.06 -0.48 0.06
C GLY A 40 -7.76 -0.02 -1.21
N ASP A 41 -7.21 1.02 -1.82
CA ASP A 41 -7.77 1.68 -3.00
C ASP A 41 -6.69 1.84 -4.08
N LEU A 42 -6.41 0.76 -4.80
CA LEU A 42 -5.48 0.78 -5.92
C LEU A 42 -6.21 1.25 -7.18
N PRO A 43 -5.74 2.32 -7.87
CA PRO A 43 -6.37 2.77 -9.11
C PRO A 43 -6.44 1.64 -10.14
N ASN A 44 -7.57 1.53 -10.85
CA ASN A 44 -7.85 0.43 -11.80
C ASN A 44 -6.72 0.16 -12.80
N LYS A 45 -6.02 1.20 -13.28
CA LYS A 45 -4.88 1.05 -14.20
C LYS A 45 -3.70 0.33 -13.54
N ALA A 46 -3.38 0.67 -12.30
CA ALA A 46 -2.31 0.01 -11.55
C ALA A 46 -2.70 -1.42 -11.16
N LEU A 47 -3.97 -1.62 -10.77
CA LEU A 47 -4.50 -2.95 -10.48
C LEU A 47 -4.39 -3.88 -11.68
N LEU A 48 -4.68 -3.40 -12.90
CA LEU A 48 -4.52 -4.20 -14.12
C LEU A 48 -3.08 -4.71 -14.28
N LEU A 49 -2.08 -3.83 -14.14
CA LEU A 49 -0.66 -4.20 -14.26
C LEU A 49 -0.25 -5.21 -13.18
N VAL A 50 -0.68 -4.99 -11.93
CA VAL A 50 -0.38 -5.90 -10.83
C VAL A 50 -1.04 -7.27 -11.06
N ARG A 51 -2.30 -7.32 -11.54
CA ARG A 51 -2.98 -8.58 -11.87
C ARG A 51 -2.23 -9.37 -12.94
N GLU A 52 -1.78 -8.72 -14.01
CA GLU A 52 -1.02 -9.41 -15.06
C GLU A 52 0.32 -9.95 -14.54
N TRP A 53 1.03 -9.15 -13.75
CA TRP A 53 2.26 -9.59 -13.11
C TRP A 53 2.05 -10.76 -12.13
N MET A 54 0.98 -10.69 -11.31
CA MET A 54 0.63 -11.76 -10.37
C MET A 54 0.25 -13.05 -11.09
N LYS A 55 -0.42 -12.99 -12.25
CA LYS A 55 -0.76 -14.17 -13.05
C LYS A 55 0.49 -14.91 -13.53
N ILE A 56 1.49 -14.18 -14.00
CA ILE A 56 2.78 -14.75 -14.47
C ILE A 56 3.52 -15.41 -13.31
N ASN A 57 3.56 -14.74 -12.14
CA ASN A 57 4.35 -15.17 -10.99
C ASN A 57 3.54 -15.93 -9.92
N ARG A 58 2.30 -16.36 -10.20
CA ARG A 58 1.38 -16.89 -9.17
C ARG A 58 1.97 -18.05 -8.38
N LYS A 59 2.62 -18.99 -9.08
CA LYS A 59 3.22 -20.17 -8.45
C LYS A 59 4.32 -19.77 -7.47
N ASP A 60 5.21 -18.87 -7.89
CA ASP A 60 6.29 -18.37 -7.06
C ASP A 60 5.78 -17.54 -5.88
N LEU A 61 4.75 -16.71 -6.08
CA LEU A 61 4.10 -15.95 -5.00
C LEU A 61 3.52 -16.87 -3.93
N LEU A 62 2.85 -17.96 -4.33
CA LEU A 62 2.33 -18.96 -3.39
C LEU A 62 3.46 -19.71 -2.67
N GLU A 63 4.54 -20.03 -3.37
CA GLU A 63 5.70 -20.68 -2.76
C GLU A 63 6.37 -19.76 -1.71
N ILE A 64 6.60 -18.49 -2.06
CA ILE A 64 7.13 -17.47 -1.15
C ILE A 64 6.20 -17.32 0.06
N TRP A 65 4.89 -17.26 -0.15
CA TRP A 65 3.91 -17.17 0.93
C TRP A 65 3.96 -18.37 1.88
N ASN A 66 4.02 -19.59 1.34
CA ASN A 66 4.00 -20.81 2.17
C ASN A 66 5.33 -21.08 2.88
N THR A 67 6.45 -20.73 2.25
CA THR A 67 7.80 -21.03 2.75
C THR A 67 8.45 -19.87 3.50
N GLN A 68 7.94 -18.64 3.31
CA GLN A 68 8.54 -17.39 3.77
C GLN A 68 10.00 -17.21 3.27
N GLN A 69 10.36 -17.87 2.16
CA GLN A 69 11.66 -17.71 1.52
C GLN A 69 11.59 -16.64 0.42
N PHE A 70 12.01 -15.41 0.77
CA PHE A 70 11.95 -14.27 -0.12
C PHE A 70 13.01 -14.36 -1.23
N ARG A 71 12.57 -14.11 -2.47
CA ARG A 71 13.41 -14.02 -3.67
C ARG A 71 12.91 -12.92 -4.59
N GLU A 72 13.79 -12.36 -5.41
CA GLU A 72 13.40 -11.41 -6.44
C GLU A 72 12.62 -12.13 -7.55
N LEU A 73 11.55 -11.48 -8.01
CA LEU A 73 10.74 -11.92 -9.13
C LEU A 73 10.93 -10.94 -10.30
N PRO A 74 10.95 -11.41 -11.55
CA PRO A 74 11.12 -10.54 -12.70
C PRO A 74 9.99 -9.51 -12.79
N PRO A 75 10.27 -8.27 -13.23
CA PRO A 75 9.24 -7.26 -13.42
C PRO A 75 8.31 -7.64 -14.59
N LEU A 76 7.15 -6.96 -14.69
CA LEU A 76 6.29 -7.06 -15.86
C LEU A 76 7.00 -6.42 -17.05
N VAL A 77 7.17 -7.18 -18.14
CA VAL A 77 7.85 -6.75 -19.38
C VAL A 77 6.87 -6.07 -20.33
#